data_AF-A0A672UIJ4-F1
#
_entry.id   AF-A0A672UIJ4-F1
#
_cell.length_a   1.000
_cell.length_b   1.000
_cell.length_c   1.000
_cell.angle_alpha   90.00
_cell.angle_beta   90.00
_cell.angle_gamma   90.00
#
_symmetry.space_group_name_H-M   'P 1'
#
loop_
_entity.id
_entity.type
_entity.pdbx_description
1 polymer ?
#
loop_
_entity_poly.entity_id
_entity_poly.type
_entity_poly.pdbx_seq_one_letter_code
_entity_poly.pdbx_strand_id
1 'polypeptide(L)'
;PPPRGAGIPGGRAAARGCRQRAGLSALLLALCLALALPDPAWALPPPPSPRHRLADGLSRSRELLAAANASLHRVKLGTLGFECTLEEVDLEDITENQMNTIKACTSEDPGTGNCPVLERPTFDMSKCLQGIYKDLNAYRAELKNFNDQKVLATIDEMMKALKASSGSTPQPSAGTGLASFKERMRLCSILHAFQIRTVTIDRMMNYLTSLESSL
;
A
#
# COMPACT_ATOMS: atom_id res chain seq x y z
N PRO A 1 -11.56 -73.47 -34.94
CA PRO A 1 -11.64 -73.34 -36.42
C PRO A 1 -13.03 -72.82 -36.84
N PRO A 2 -13.12 -71.89 -37.80
CA PRO A 2 -14.27 -71.01 -38.10
C PRO A 2 -15.34 -71.75 -38.97
N PRO A 3 -16.48 -71.16 -39.47
CA PRO A 3 -16.67 -69.74 -39.82
C PRO A 3 -18.08 -69.10 -39.74
N ARG A 4 -18.01 -67.79 -40.07
CA ARG A 4 -18.98 -66.80 -40.58
C ARG A 4 -20.24 -67.32 -41.29
N GLY A 5 -21.32 -66.55 -41.18
CA GLY A 5 -22.39 -66.48 -42.18
C GLY A 5 -23.45 -65.43 -41.83
N ALA A 6 -23.48 -64.33 -42.58
CA ALA A 6 -24.51 -63.29 -42.52
C ALA A 6 -25.76 -63.69 -43.32
N GLY A 7 -26.93 -63.19 -42.95
CA GLY A 7 -28.16 -63.30 -43.75
C GLY A 7 -29.23 -62.29 -43.31
N ILE A 8 -29.62 -61.41 -44.25
CA ILE A 8 -30.75 -60.45 -44.17
C ILE A 8 -31.89 -61.03 -45.05
N PRO A 9 -33.17 -60.86 -44.66
CA PRO A 9 -34.10 -59.96 -45.38
C PRO A 9 -34.91 -59.12 -44.37
N GLY A 10 -35.27 -57.85 -44.60
CA GLY A 10 -36.03 -57.36 -45.75
C GLY A 10 -37.52 -57.28 -45.37
N GLY A 11 -38.01 -56.10 -44.97
CA GLY A 11 -39.42 -55.87 -44.66
C GLY A 11 -39.75 -54.40 -44.40
N ARG A 12 -40.29 -53.72 -45.43
CA ARG A 12 -40.88 -52.38 -45.34
C ARG A 12 -42.27 -52.47 -44.71
N ALA A 13 -42.61 -51.52 -43.84
CA ALA A 13 -43.96 -50.94 -43.80
C ALA A 13 -43.92 -49.53 -43.19
N ALA A 14 -44.62 -48.61 -43.84
CA ALA A 14 -44.71 -47.20 -43.53
C ALA A 14 -46.06 -46.88 -42.87
N ALA A 15 -46.07 -45.96 -41.91
CA ALA A 15 -47.21 -45.10 -41.57
C ALA A 15 -46.68 -43.87 -40.81
N ARG A 16 -46.53 -42.72 -41.47
CA ARG A 16 -47.46 -41.56 -41.46
C ARG A 16 -47.86 -41.07 -40.07
N GLY A 17 -47.45 -39.83 -39.74
CA GLY A 17 -48.02 -39.10 -38.61
C GLY A 17 -47.39 -37.73 -38.33
N CYS A 18 -47.85 -36.72 -39.08
CA CYS A 18 -47.96 -35.28 -38.74
C CYS A 18 -46.73 -34.47 -38.25
N ARG A 19 -46.20 -33.66 -39.16
CA ARG A 19 -45.50 -32.38 -38.89
C ARG A 19 -46.45 -31.40 -38.20
N GLN A 20 -46.09 -30.89 -37.03
CA GLN A 20 -46.56 -29.58 -36.55
C GLN A 20 -45.41 -28.77 -35.96
N ARG A 21 -45.49 -27.46 -36.22
CA ARG A 21 -44.45 -26.43 -36.09
C ARG A 21 -43.99 -26.22 -34.64
N ALA A 22 -42.81 -26.70 -34.28
CA ALA A 22 -42.07 -26.28 -33.10
C ALA A 22 -40.96 -25.30 -33.52
N GLY A 23 -41.31 -24.03 -33.72
CA GLY A 23 -40.34 -23.03 -34.21
C GLY A 23 -40.41 -21.66 -33.53
N LEU A 24 -41.55 -21.29 -32.93
CA LEU A 24 -41.69 -19.97 -32.29
C LEU A 24 -41.56 -19.98 -30.76
N SER A 25 -41.76 -21.12 -30.09
CA SER A 25 -41.71 -21.18 -28.62
C SER A 25 -40.27 -21.21 -28.07
N ALA A 26 -39.33 -21.84 -28.80
CA ALA A 26 -37.95 -21.97 -28.35
C ALA A 26 -37.17 -20.64 -28.35
N LEU A 27 -37.49 -19.71 -29.27
CA LEU A 27 -36.82 -18.40 -29.35
C LEU A 27 -37.25 -17.45 -28.22
N LEU A 28 -38.50 -17.54 -27.76
CA LEU A 28 -39.00 -16.73 -26.65
C LEU A 28 -38.43 -17.18 -25.30
N LEU A 29 -38.30 -18.49 -25.06
CA LEU A 29 -37.66 -19.02 -23.84
C LEU A 29 -36.16 -18.68 -23.76
N ALA A 30 -35.45 -18.69 -24.89
CA ALA A 30 -34.04 -18.30 -24.94
C ALA A 30 -33.83 -16.79 -24.67
N LEU A 31 -34.75 -15.93 -25.12
CA LEU A 31 -34.69 -14.49 -24.89
C LEU A 31 -35.00 -14.12 -23.43
N CYS A 32 -35.89 -14.86 -22.76
CA CYS A 32 -36.18 -14.66 -21.32
C CYS A 32 -35.02 -15.07 -20.41
N LEU A 33 -34.27 -16.12 -20.76
CA LEU A 33 -33.09 -16.55 -20.00
C LEU A 33 -31.91 -15.57 -20.13
N ALA A 34 -31.81 -14.84 -21.24
CA ALA A 34 -30.79 -13.80 -21.44
C ALA A 34 -31.07 -12.52 -20.63
N LEU A 35 -32.33 -12.23 -20.30
CA LEU A 35 -32.74 -11.05 -19.53
C LEU A 35 -32.81 -11.29 -18.01
N ALA A 36 -32.58 -12.53 -17.56
CA ALA A 36 -32.65 -12.93 -16.14
C ALA A 36 -31.27 -13.10 -15.48
N LEU A 37 -30.18 -12.76 -16.17
CA LEU A 37 -28.89 -12.58 -15.51
C LEU A 37 -28.86 -11.16 -14.92
N PRO A 38 -28.73 -10.99 -13.59
CA PRO A 38 -28.35 -9.71 -13.04
C PRO A 38 -27.04 -9.31 -13.69
N ASP A 39 -27.01 -8.14 -14.33
CA ASP A 39 -25.75 -7.50 -14.72
C ASP A 39 -24.80 -7.58 -13.52
N PRO A 40 -23.62 -8.22 -13.62
CA PRO A 40 -22.56 -8.00 -12.67
C PRO A 40 -21.97 -6.63 -13.00
N ALA A 41 -22.77 -5.58 -12.80
CA ALA A 41 -22.29 -4.23 -12.68
C ALA A 41 -21.35 -4.28 -11.49
N TRP A 42 -20.06 -4.24 -11.79
CA TRP A 42 -18.97 -4.11 -10.85
C TRP A 42 -19.20 -2.86 -10.00
N ALA A 43 -20.00 -3.00 -8.95
CA ALA A 43 -20.08 -2.03 -7.88
C ALA A 43 -18.73 -2.08 -7.18
N LEU A 44 -17.82 -1.21 -7.63
CA LEU A 44 -16.58 -0.95 -6.90
C LEU A 44 -16.96 -0.67 -5.45
N PRO A 45 -16.28 -1.30 -4.47
CA PRO A 45 -16.57 -1.05 -3.07
C PRO A 45 -16.47 0.46 -2.80
N PRO A 46 -17.40 1.03 -2.02
CA PRO A 46 -17.34 2.45 -1.69
C PRO A 46 -15.98 2.77 -1.06
N PRO A 47 -15.40 3.95 -1.35
CA PRO A 47 -14.12 4.32 -0.77
C PRO A 47 -14.22 4.27 0.77
N PRO A 48 -13.17 3.79 1.46
CA PRO A 48 -13.17 3.72 2.92
C PRO A 48 -13.39 5.11 3.52
N SER A 49 -14.14 5.18 4.62
CA SER A 49 -14.43 6.43 5.31
C SER A 49 -13.13 7.10 5.80
N PRO A 50 -13.10 8.44 5.93
CA PRO A 50 -11.93 9.16 6.45
C PRO A 50 -11.43 8.62 7.79
N ARG A 51 -12.36 8.29 8.70
CA ARG A 51 -12.07 7.63 9.99
C ARG A 51 -11.34 6.30 9.84
N HIS A 52 -11.83 5.42 8.97
CA HIS A 52 -11.19 4.13 8.74
C HIS A 52 -9.77 4.31 8.16
N ARG A 53 -9.59 5.27 7.25
CA ARG A 53 -8.27 5.54 6.66
C ARG A 53 -7.27 6.07 7.69
N LEU A 54 -7.69 6.98 8.57
CA LEU A 54 -6.80 7.52 9.61
C LEU A 54 -6.44 6.44 10.64
N ALA A 55 -7.38 5.58 11.01
CA ALA A 55 -7.13 4.42 11.87
C ALA A 55 -6.14 3.43 11.22
N ASP A 56 -6.32 3.12 9.94
CA ASP A 56 -5.38 2.29 9.18
C ASP A 56 -3.99 2.94 9.12
N GLY A 57 -3.93 4.22 8.77
CA GLY A 57 -2.69 4.99 8.72
C GLY A 57 -1.98 5.03 10.08
N LEU A 58 -2.71 5.14 11.19
CA LEU A 58 -2.16 5.06 12.53
C LEU A 58 -1.57 3.68 12.81
N SER A 59 -2.29 2.60 12.48
CA SER A 59 -1.76 1.24 12.61
C SER A 59 -0.48 1.06 11.80
N ARG A 60 -0.46 1.52 10.54
CA ARG A 60 0.71 1.46 9.67
C ARG A 60 1.88 2.32 10.19
N SER A 61 1.60 3.47 10.80
CA SER A 61 2.66 4.31 11.39
C SER A 61 3.37 3.62 12.57
N ARG A 62 2.65 2.84 13.38
CA ARG A 62 3.24 2.03 14.46
C ARG A 62 4.09 0.89 13.92
N GLU A 63 3.60 0.20 12.89
CA GLU A 63 4.36 -0.85 12.20
C GLU A 63 5.65 -0.30 11.58
N LEU A 64 5.56 0.88 10.98
CA LEU A 64 6.70 1.59 10.40
C LEU A 64 7.75 1.96 11.46
N LEU A 65 7.32 2.52 12.59
CA LEU A 65 8.19 2.84 13.71
C LEU A 65 8.88 1.57 14.26
N ALA A 66 8.12 0.48 14.41
CA ALA A 66 8.67 -0.81 14.84
C ALA A 66 9.71 -1.36 13.85
N ALA A 67 9.46 -1.24 12.54
CA ALA A 67 10.40 -1.66 11.51
C ALA A 67 11.68 -0.81 11.50
N ALA A 68 11.55 0.51 11.64
CA ALA A 68 12.68 1.44 11.74
C ALA A 68 13.55 1.12 12.96
N ASN A 69 12.95 0.93 14.13
CA ASN A 69 13.67 0.55 15.36
C ASN A 69 14.38 -0.80 15.21
N ALA A 70 13.72 -1.80 14.63
CA ALA A 70 14.32 -3.10 14.40
C ALA A 70 15.52 -3.01 13.42
N SER A 71 15.39 -2.22 12.36
CA SER A 71 16.49 -1.98 11.41
C SER A 71 17.67 -1.28 12.07
N LEU A 72 17.40 -0.21 12.81
CA LEU A 72 18.42 0.54 13.54
C LEU A 72 19.13 -0.36 14.58
N HIS A 73 18.39 -1.23 15.27
CA HIS A 73 18.97 -2.18 16.22
C HIS A 73 19.89 -3.20 15.54
N ARG A 74 19.53 -3.70 14.34
CA ARG A 74 20.40 -4.61 13.58
C ARG A 74 21.72 -3.95 13.18
N VAL A 75 21.69 -2.67 12.79
CA VAL A 75 22.92 -1.94 12.44
C VAL A 75 23.79 -1.61 13.64
N LYS A 76 23.18 -1.38 14.81
CA LYS A 76 23.89 -1.22 16.09
C LYS A 76 24.59 -2.49 16.56
N LEU A 77 24.01 -3.67 16.31
CA LEU A 77 24.57 -4.96 16.72
C LEU A 77 25.81 -5.44 15.91
N GLY A 78 26.49 -4.53 15.21
CA GLY A 78 27.77 -4.81 14.56
C GLY A 78 27.69 -5.28 13.10
N THR A 79 26.52 -5.25 12.46
CA THR A 79 26.41 -5.53 11.01
C THR A 79 27.12 -4.49 10.15
N LEU A 80 27.42 -3.32 10.72
CA LEU A 80 28.18 -2.26 10.07
C LEU A 80 29.66 -2.28 10.42
N GLY A 81 30.19 -3.21 11.22
CA GLY A 81 31.62 -3.27 11.58
C GLY A 81 32.18 -2.04 12.31
N PHE A 82 31.30 -1.19 12.85
CA PHE A 82 31.55 -0.10 13.82
C PHE A 82 30.25 0.12 14.62
N GLU A 83 30.31 0.91 15.69
CA GLU A 83 29.15 1.19 16.53
C GLU A 83 28.31 2.33 15.96
N CYS A 84 27.06 2.05 15.59
CA CYS A 84 26.15 3.06 15.04
C CYS A 84 25.55 3.93 16.16
N THR A 85 26.37 4.76 16.81
CA THR A 85 25.94 5.73 17.84
C THR A 85 25.62 7.10 17.24
N LEU A 86 24.81 7.90 17.93
CA LEU A 86 24.50 9.27 17.50
C LEU A 86 25.68 10.23 17.66
N GLU A 87 26.67 9.86 18.49
CA GLU A 87 27.85 10.67 18.77
C GLU A 87 28.85 10.65 17.61
N GLU A 88 28.86 9.56 16.82
CA GLU A 88 29.78 9.37 15.68
C GLU A 88 29.16 9.77 14.33
N VAL A 89 27.86 10.12 14.29
CA VAL A 89 27.12 10.29 13.04
C VAL A 89 26.41 11.63 12.99
N ASP A 90 26.81 12.47 12.04
CA ASP A 90 26.06 13.67 11.68
C ASP A 90 24.69 13.28 11.13
N LEU A 91 23.63 13.70 11.83
CA LEU A 91 22.25 13.51 11.39
C LEU A 91 21.88 14.59 10.38
N GLU A 92 21.90 14.23 9.11
CA GLU A 92 21.39 15.10 8.05
C GLU A 92 19.87 14.87 7.88
N ASP A 93 19.09 15.95 7.94
CA ASP A 93 17.68 15.90 7.55
C ASP A 93 17.57 15.94 6.02
N ILE A 94 17.53 14.76 5.40
CA ILE A 94 17.40 14.61 3.94
C ILE A 94 16.12 15.27 3.37
N THR A 95 15.18 15.68 4.23
CA THR A 95 13.95 16.37 3.82
C THR A 95 13.90 17.85 4.19
N GLU A 96 15.01 18.42 4.66
CA GLU A 96 15.12 19.83 5.07
C GLU A 96 14.70 20.80 3.96
N ASN A 97 15.16 20.58 2.72
CA ASN A 97 14.93 21.49 1.59
C ASN A 97 13.62 21.26 0.83
N GLN A 98 12.77 20.36 1.32
CA GLN A 98 11.49 20.02 0.72
C GLN A 98 10.34 20.21 1.70
N MET A 99 9.12 20.10 1.20
CA MET A 99 7.95 19.95 2.06
C MET A 99 8.04 18.60 2.78
N ASN A 100 7.91 18.62 4.11
CA ASN A 100 8.04 17.46 4.97
C ASN A 100 6.98 17.52 6.09
N THR A 101 6.91 16.47 6.92
CA THR A 101 5.94 16.35 8.02
C THR A 101 6.01 17.53 8.98
N ILE A 102 7.21 18.03 9.31
CA ILE A 102 7.35 19.16 10.24
C ILE A 102 6.72 20.40 9.61
N LYS A 103 7.20 20.84 8.44
CA LYS A 103 6.68 22.05 7.76
C LYS A 103 5.20 21.97 7.39
N ALA A 104 4.68 20.76 7.13
CA ALA A 104 3.31 20.57 6.68
C ALA A 104 2.32 20.40 7.83
N CYS A 105 2.75 19.80 8.95
CA CYS A 105 1.88 19.49 10.08
C CYS A 105 2.03 20.48 11.23
N THR A 106 3.02 21.37 11.25
CA THR A 106 3.15 22.43 12.27
C THR A 106 2.88 23.80 11.68
N SER A 107 2.30 24.72 12.47
CA SER A 107 2.20 26.13 12.07
C SER A 107 3.59 26.77 12.05
N GLU A 108 3.91 27.50 10.99
CA GLU A 108 5.12 28.33 10.91
C GLU A 108 4.90 29.66 11.65
N ASP A 109 4.38 29.65 12.89
CA ASP A 109 4.26 30.91 13.64
C ASP A 109 5.68 31.39 13.99
N PRO A 110 6.15 32.54 13.45
CA PRO A 110 7.51 33.05 13.69
C PRO A 110 7.66 33.66 15.10
N GLY A 111 6.68 33.48 15.98
CA GLY A 111 6.70 33.89 17.37
C GLY A 111 7.93 33.36 18.10
N THR A 112 8.83 34.27 18.42
CA THR A 112 10.10 34.04 19.09
C THR A 112 9.91 33.23 20.39
N GLY A 113 10.22 31.92 20.35
CA GLY A 113 10.57 31.15 21.55
C GLY A 113 9.54 30.17 22.14
N ASN A 114 8.39 29.93 21.52
CA ASN A 114 7.43 28.92 22.02
C ASN A 114 7.38 27.68 21.12
N CYS A 115 7.20 26.48 21.70
CA CYS A 115 6.98 25.26 20.92
C CYS A 115 5.80 25.49 19.96
N PRO A 116 5.92 25.13 18.66
CA PRO A 116 4.86 25.37 17.69
C PRO A 116 3.58 24.65 18.14
N VAL A 117 2.56 25.44 18.48
CA VAL A 117 1.26 24.92 18.89
C VAL A 117 0.45 24.64 17.64
N LEU A 118 -0.11 23.44 17.54
CA LEU A 118 -1.08 23.11 16.49
C LEU A 118 -2.40 23.85 16.78
N GLU A 119 -2.52 25.08 16.29
CA GLU A 119 -3.78 25.81 16.38
C GLU A 119 -4.83 25.14 15.47
N ARG A 120 -5.87 24.56 16.08
CA ARG A 120 -6.97 23.86 15.38
C ARG A 120 -7.60 24.62 14.19
N PRO A 121 -7.87 25.94 14.23
CA PRO A 121 -8.61 26.61 13.15
C PRO A 121 -7.81 26.78 11.85
N THR A 122 -6.48 26.70 11.88
CA THR A 122 -5.61 26.89 10.70
C THR A 122 -4.96 25.58 10.22
N PHE A 123 -5.23 24.47 10.90
CA PHE A 123 -4.59 23.19 10.61
C PHE A 123 -5.17 22.51 9.35
N ASP A 124 -4.35 22.40 8.31
CA ASP A 124 -4.68 21.68 7.08
C ASP A 124 -4.25 20.21 7.17
N MET A 125 -5.22 19.33 7.46
CA MET A 125 -4.99 17.88 7.54
C MET A 125 -4.48 17.29 6.22
N SER A 126 -4.96 17.78 5.06
CA SER A 126 -4.56 17.27 3.76
C SER A 126 -3.08 17.61 3.49
N LYS A 127 -2.69 18.85 3.78
CA LYS A 127 -1.29 19.30 3.70
C LYS A 127 -0.40 18.47 4.62
N CYS A 128 -0.82 18.23 5.86
CA CYS A 128 -0.08 17.39 6.80
C CYS A 128 0.15 15.95 6.27
N LEU A 129 -0.92 15.28 5.81
CA LEU A 129 -0.82 13.94 5.20
C LEU A 129 0.08 13.92 3.96
N GLN A 130 0.07 15.00 3.17
CA GLN A 130 0.96 15.17 2.04
C GLN A 130 2.43 15.30 2.47
N GLY A 131 2.72 16.03 3.54
CA GLY A 131 4.05 16.12 4.13
C GLY A 131 4.58 14.77 4.62
N ILE A 132 3.73 13.98 5.28
CA ILE A 132 4.04 12.60 5.69
C ILE A 132 4.40 11.75 4.46
N TYR A 133 3.57 11.80 3.41
CA TYR A 133 3.84 11.06 2.18
C TYR A 133 5.18 11.45 1.54
N LYS A 134 5.54 12.75 1.55
CA LYS A 134 6.81 13.24 0.99
C LYS A 134 8.01 12.74 1.77
N ASP A 135 7.96 12.75 3.10
CA ASP A 135 9.01 12.16 3.93
C ASP A 135 9.19 10.67 3.59
N LEU A 136 8.10 9.90 3.59
CA LEU A 136 8.15 8.47 3.28
C LEU A 136 8.77 8.19 1.91
N ASN A 137 8.39 8.96 0.89
CA ASN A 137 8.93 8.79 -0.45
C ASN A 137 10.43 9.10 -0.53
N ALA A 138 10.91 10.11 0.19
CA ALA A 138 12.33 10.46 0.26
C ALA A 138 13.14 9.36 0.96
N TYR A 139 12.72 8.93 2.15
CA TYR A 139 13.39 7.85 2.88
C TYR A 139 13.33 6.51 2.13
N ARG A 140 12.23 6.22 1.42
CA ARG A 140 12.14 5.04 0.57
C ARG A 140 13.23 5.02 -0.50
N ALA A 141 13.48 6.15 -1.15
CA ALA A 141 14.48 6.25 -2.22
C ALA A 141 15.89 5.99 -1.70
N GLU A 142 16.22 6.56 -0.54
CA GLU A 142 17.50 6.33 0.14
C GLU A 142 17.66 4.88 0.63
N LEU A 143 16.63 4.35 1.31
CA LEU A 143 16.66 3.01 1.90
C LEU A 143 16.60 1.87 0.87
N LYS A 144 16.12 2.15 -0.35
CA LYS A 144 16.10 1.17 -1.45
C LYS A 144 17.49 0.63 -1.75
N ASN A 145 18.52 1.48 -1.62
CA ASN A 145 19.90 1.10 -1.90
C ASN A 145 20.49 0.12 -0.87
N PHE A 146 19.86 0.00 0.30
CA PHE A 146 20.35 -0.81 1.41
C PHE A 146 19.58 -2.12 1.62
N ASN A 147 18.61 -2.42 0.74
CA ASN A 147 17.87 -3.69 0.70
C ASN A 147 17.14 -4.10 1.98
N ASP A 148 16.77 -3.17 2.86
CA ASP A 148 15.97 -3.51 4.04
C ASP A 148 14.50 -3.76 3.65
N GLN A 149 14.22 -4.96 3.15
CA GLN A 149 12.92 -5.32 2.58
C GLN A 149 11.77 -5.11 3.58
N LYS A 150 12.02 -5.33 4.88
CA LYS A 150 10.99 -5.13 5.90
C LYS A 150 10.64 -3.65 6.04
N VAL A 151 11.65 -2.78 6.14
CA VAL A 151 11.42 -1.33 6.24
C VAL A 151 10.77 -0.80 4.97
N LEU A 152 11.27 -1.20 3.80
CA LEU A 152 10.71 -0.79 2.51
C LEU A 152 9.24 -1.20 2.35
N ALA A 153 8.89 -2.44 2.71
CA ALA A 153 7.51 -2.91 2.68
C ALA A 153 6.60 -2.11 3.62
N THR A 154 7.08 -1.79 4.84
CA THR A 154 6.29 -0.95 5.77
C THR A 154 6.12 0.48 5.29
N ILE A 155 7.13 1.05 4.60
CA ILE A 155 7.00 2.36 3.95
C ILE A 155 5.92 2.30 2.86
N ASP A 156 5.96 1.28 2.01
CA ASP A 156 5.00 1.11 0.91
C ASP A 156 3.56 0.95 1.44
N GLU A 157 3.35 0.16 2.48
CA GLU A 157 2.04 -0.01 3.11
C GLU A 157 1.54 1.28 3.79
N MET A 158 2.43 2.04 4.44
CA MET A 158 2.07 3.34 5.00
C MET A 158 1.69 4.34 3.89
N MET A 159 2.50 4.45 2.83
CA MET A 159 2.22 5.31 1.68
C MET A 159 0.90 4.95 1.00
N LYS A 160 0.59 3.65 0.91
CA LYS A 160 -0.68 3.14 0.39
C LYS A 160 -1.86 3.50 1.30
N ALA A 161 -1.71 3.40 2.62
CA ALA A 161 -2.76 3.79 3.57
C ALA A 161 -3.09 5.30 3.48
N LEU A 162 -2.09 6.14 3.19
CA LEU A 162 -2.28 7.59 3.02
C LEU A 162 -3.01 7.94 1.71
N LYS A 163 -2.78 7.17 0.64
CA LYS A 163 -3.40 7.42 -0.68
C LYS A 163 -4.73 6.68 -0.82
N ALA A 164 -5.82 7.43 -1.01
CA ALA A 164 -7.02 6.88 -1.65
C ALA A 164 -6.62 6.43 -3.07
N SER A 165 -6.35 5.14 -3.28
CA SER A 165 -6.15 4.53 -4.60
C SER A 165 -5.22 5.32 -5.55
N SER A 166 -3.93 5.00 -5.53
CA SER A 166 -3.18 4.90 -6.78
C SER A 166 -2.20 3.74 -6.65
N GLY A 167 -2.43 2.70 -7.46
CA GLY A 167 -1.61 1.50 -7.49
C GLY A 167 -0.15 1.84 -7.70
N SER A 168 0.71 1.16 -6.95
CA SER A 168 2.13 1.11 -7.25
C SER A 168 2.53 -0.34 -7.48
N THR A 169 3.23 -0.54 -8.59
CA THR A 169 3.76 -1.81 -9.05
C THR A 169 5.04 -2.13 -8.26
N PRO A 170 5.18 -3.31 -7.65
CA PRO A 170 6.43 -3.70 -7.03
C PRO A 170 7.53 -3.83 -8.09
N GLN A 171 8.58 -3.02 -7.97
CA GLN A 171 9.78 -3.17 -8.79
C GLN A 171 10.81 -3.99 -8.01
N PRO A 172 11.29 -5.13 -8.54
CA PRO A 172 12.41 -5.85 -7.92
C PRO A 172 13.68 -5.02 -8.03
N SER A 173 14.42 -4.91 -6.93
CA SER A 173 15.75 -4.32 -6.93
C SER A 173 16.70 -5.28 -6.21
N ALA A 174 17.68 -5.76 -6.95
CA ALA A 174 18.84 -6.44 -6.39
C ALA A 174 19.81 -5.36 -5.92
N GLY A 175 19.87 -5.08 -4.62
CA GLY A 175 20.92 -4.19 -4.10
C GLY A 175 22.23 -4.94 -3.89
N THR A 176 23.30 -4.29 -4.28
CA THR A 176 24.68 -4.61 -3.93
C THR A 176 24.85 -4.45 -2.42
N GLY A 177 25.48 -5.40 -1.74
CA GLY A 177 25.84 -5.22 -0.33
C GLY A 177 26.67 -3.95 -0.14
N LEU A 178 26.59 -3.30 1.03
CA LEU A 178 27.38 -2.10 1.32
C LEU A 178 28.86 -2.39 1.10
N ALA A 179 29.46 -1.72 0.12
CA ALA A 179 30.81 -2.00 -0.35
C ALA A 179 31.86 -1.19 0.43
N SER A 180 31.50 -0.04 1.00
CA SER A 180 32.44 0.87 1.68
C SER A 180 32.07 1.23 3.12
N PHE A 181 33.07 1.62 3.92
CA PHE A 181 32.85 2.19 5.26
C PHE A 181 31.95 3.44 5.21
N LYS A 182 32.15 4.31 4.20
CA LYS A 182 31.35 5.52 3.99
C LYS A 182 29.88 5.21 3.76
N GLU A 183 29.56 4.17 2.98
CA GLU A 183 28.18 3.72 2.80
C GLU A 183 27.58 3.19 4.10
N ARG A 184 28.38 2.52 4.95
CA ARG A 184 27.92 2.00 6.25
C ARG A 184 27.61 3.13 7.22
N MET A 185 28.46 4.15 7.28
CA MET A 185 28.20 5.40 8.01
C MET A 185 26.94 6.10 7.51
N ARG A 186 26.78 6.24 6.20
CA ARG A 186 25.59 6.86 5.61
C ARG A 186 24.31 6.09 5.94
N LEU A 187 24.31 4.77 5.87
CA LEU A 187 23.17 3.95 6.28
C LEU A 187 22.82 4.17 7.76
N CYS A 188 23.82 4.20 8.64
CA CYS A 188 23.59 4.50 10.06
C CYS A 188 22.91 5.87 10.24
N SER A 189 23.40 6.92 9.58
CA SER A 189 22.82 8.28 9.62
C SER A 189 21.36 8.27 9.15
N ILE A 190 21.11 7.68 7.99
CA ILE A 190 19.76 7.62 7.41
C ILE A 190 18.80 6.85 8.32
N LEU A 191 19.22 5.73 8.91
CA LEU A 191 18.35 4.95 9.80
C LEU A 191 18.02 5.69 11.11
N HIS A 192 18.97 6.43 11.69
CA HIS A 192 18.69 7.28 12.85
C HIS A 192 17.74 8.43 12.49
N ALA A 193 18.03 9.16 11.40
CA ALA A 193 17.16 10.24 10.93
C ALA A 193 15.75 9.72 10.61
N PHE A 194 15.66 8.56 9.97
CA PHE A 194 14.39 7.90 9.67
C PHE A 194 13.65 7.49 10.94
N GLN A 195 14.35 6.92 11.94
CA GLN A 195 13.76 6.57 13.22
C GLN A 195 13.14 7.80 13.90
N ILE A 196 13.86 8.92 13.96
CA ILE A 196 13.32 10.19 14.48
C ILE A 196 12.10 10.64 13.68
N ARG A 197 12.15 10.56 12.35
CA ARG A 197 11.04 10.95 11.49
C ARG A 197 9.81 10.08 11.71
N THR A 198 9.97 8.77 11.86
CA THR A 198 8.85 7.84 12.10
C THR A 198 8.18 8.07 13.45
N VAL A 199 8.92 8.46 14.49
CA VAL A 199 8.34 8.92 15.76
C VAL A 199 7.46 10.15 15.54
N THR A 200 7.92 11.12 14.76
CA THR A 200 7.13 12.32 14.44
C THR A 200 5.89 11.97 13.63
N ILE A 201 5.99 11.06 12.65
CA ILE A 201 4.84 10.58 11.86
C ILE A 201 3.81 9.88 12.76
N ASP A 202 4.23 8.96 13.63
CA ASP A 202 3.34 8.25 14.57
C ASP A 202 2.57 9.23 15.47
N ARG A 203 3.28 10.23 16.03
CA ARG A 203 2.67 11.30 16.82
C ARG A 203 1.62 12.08 16.03
N MET A 204 1.93 12.45 14.78
CA MET A 204 0.99 13.19 13.92
C MET A 204 -0.21 12.33 13.53
N MET A 205 -0.01 11.06 13.17
CA MET A 205 -1.13 10.16 12.88
C MET A 205 -2.06 9.96 14.08
N ASN A 206 -1.50 9.89 15.28
CA ASN A 206 -2.27 9.80 16.52
C ASN A 206 -3.08 11.08 16.77
N TYR A 207 -2.47 12.25 16.54
CA TYR A 207 -3.14 13.55 16.63
C TYR A 207 -4.30 13.66 15.62
N LEU A 208 -4.06 13.33 14.35
CA LEU A 208 -5.06 13.36 13.28
C LEU A 208 -6.25 12.45 13.57
N THR A 209 -5.99 11.23 14.06
CA THR A 209 -7.04 10.27 14.44
C THR A 209 -7.89 10.81 15.60
N SER A 210 -7.25 11.48 16.56
CA SER A 210 -7.94 12.12 17.69
C SER A 210 -8.80 13.30 17.23
N LEU A 211 -8.30 14.11 16.28
CA LEU A 211 -9.01 15.24 15.72
C LEU A 211 -10.29 14.80 15.01
N GLU A 212 -10.20 13.79 14.13
CA GLU A 212 -11.33 13.21 13.41
C GLU A 212 -12.38 12.55 14.33
N SER A 213 -11.94 12.02 15.48
CA SER A 213 -12.84 11.44 16.48
C SER A 213 -13.64 12.50 17.26
N SER A 214 -13.16 13.75 17.26
CA SER A 214 -13.79 14.89 17.95
C SER A 214 -14.73 15.72 17.08
N LEU A 215 -14.77 15.43 15.78
CA LEU A 215 -15.73 15.97 14.79
C LEU A 215 -16.96 15.07 14.70
#